data_AF-A0A842W4V8-F1
#
_entry.id   AF-A0A842W4V8-F1
#
_cell.length_a   1.000
_cell.length_b   1.000
_cell.length_c   1.000
_cell.angle_alpha   90.00
_cell.angle_beta   90.00
_cell.angle_gamma   90.00
#
_symmetry.space_group_name_H-M   'P 1'
#
loop_
_entity.id
_entity.type
_entity.pdbx_description
1 polymer ?
#
loop_
_entity_poly.entity_id
_entity_poly.type
_entity_poly.pdbx_seq_one_letter_code
_entity_poly.pdbx_strand_id
1 'polypeptide(L)'
;MKEEGNDLNLKHPHLKYITISFIFWILIEYITAWSNRLDEWISYIPWIFFYYFGIIVIFDLIFFKTTFSFKKVFAILIFLMYPIEILLFSNTLILNIGWFLPHSIQLVSIWGFLVFVPLWIIQKRVRDNWKLVLFFLIWIPLGFVMAVFMS
;
A
#
# COMPACT_ATOMS: atom_id res chain seq x y z
N MET A 1 22.99 24.66 21.86
CA MET A 1 21.78 24.60 21.02
C MET A 1 22.17 25.12 19.66
N LYS A 2 22.42 24.24 18.70
CA LYS A 2 22.75 24.61 17.32
C LYS A 2 21.49 24.41 16.49
N GLU A 3 20.86 25.52 16.16
CA GLU A 3 20.01 25.64 14.98
C GLU A 3 20.94 25.54 13.77
N GLU A 4 21.08 24.35 13.20
CA GLU A 4 21.70 24.19 11.88
C GLU A 4 20.59 23.83 10.90
N GLY A 5 20.20 24.86 10.15
CA GLY A 5 19.20 24.79 9.12
C GLY A 5 19.62 23.82 8.02
N ASN A 6 18.67 22.96 7.66
CA ASN A 6 18.62 22.37 6.34
C ASN A 6 17.15 22.32 5.89
N ASP A 7 16.50 23.50 5.93
CA ASP A 7 15.18 23.78 5.35
C ASP A 7 15.25 24.01 3.83
N LEU A 8 16.26 23.44 3.18
CA LEU A 8 16.41 23.50 1.74
C LEU A 8 15.76 22.26 1.12
N ASN A 9 14.54 22.48 0.60
CA ASN A 9 13.90 21.72 -0.48
C ASN A 9 12.87 20.62 -0.13
N LEU A 10 12.12 20.76 0.97
CA LEU A 10 10.90 19.98 1.24
C LEU A 10 9.64 20.56 0.56
N LYS A 11 9.75 21.14 -0.64
CA LYS A 11 8.63 21.91 -1.19
C LYS A 11 7.39 21.06 -1.55
N HIS A 12 7.51 19.76 -1.85
CA HIS A 12 6.34 18.91 -2.13
C HIS A 12 6.57 17.41 -1.79
N PRO A 13 6.69 16.99 -0.52
CA PRO A 13 6.79 15.56 -0.17
C PRO A 13 5.53 14.78 -0.57
N HIS A 14 4.38 15.47 -0.68
CA HIS A 14 3.11 14.93 -1.17
C HIS A 14 3.20 14.37 -2.57
N LEU A 15 3.69 15.16 -3.54
CA LEU A 15 3.74 14.73 -4.93
C LEU A 15 4.67 13.52 -5.09
N LYS A 16 5.80 13.51 -4.37
CA LYS A 16 6.69 12.34 -4.33
C LYS A 16 5.97 11.12 -3.76
N TYR A 17 5.16 11.29 -2.72
CA TYR A 17 4.43 10.20 -2.08
C TYR A 17 3.37 9.63 -3.00
N ILE A 18 2.61 10.51 -3.65
CA ILE A 18 1.60 10.11 -4.61
C ILE A 18 2.25 9.35 -5.77
N THR A 19 3.31 9.91 -6.39
CA THR A 19 3.97 9.26 -7.53
C THR A 19 4.56 7.90 -7.17
N ILE A 20 5.31 7.82 -6.06
CA ILE A 20 5.97 6.56 -5.67
C ILE A 20 4.91 5.52 -5.28
N SER A 21 3.91 5.89 -4.49
CA SER A 21 2.81 4.99 -4.13
C SER A 21 2.09 4.50 -5.38
N PHE A 22 1.83 5.38 -6.33
CA PHE A 22 1.11 5.05 -7.56
C PHE A 22 1.87 4.02 -8.41
N ILE A 23 3.18 4.20 -8.57
CA ILE A 23 4.04 3.24 -9.27
C ILE A 23 4.01 1.88 -8.57
N PHE A 24 4.15 1.85 -7.24
CA PHE A 24 4.10 0.59 -6.50
C PHE A 24 2.75 -0.11 -6.61
N TRP A 25 1.65 0.63 -6.51
CA TRP A 25 0.30 0.08 -6.65
C TRP A 25 0.09 -0.58 -8.01
N ILE A 26 0.41 0.12 -9.11
CA ILE A 26 0.28 -0.43 -10.46
C ILE A 26 1.17 -1.66 -10.66
N LEU A 27 2.42 -1.62 -10.20
CA LEU A 27 3.35 -2.74 -10.37
C LEU A 27 2.90 -3.97 -9.59
N ILE A 28 2.52 -3.80 -8.33
CA ILE A 28 2.07 -4.91 -7.48
C ILE A 28 0.79 -5.50 -8.07
N GLU A 29 -0.21 -4.68 -8.40
CA GLU A 29 -1.47 -5.14 -8.99
C GLU A 29 -1.23 -5.92 -10.29
N TYR A 30 -0.39 -5.38 -11.19
CA TYR A 30 -0.05 -6.06 -12.43
C TYR A 30 0.56 -7.44 -12.17
N ILE A 31 1.55 -7.52 -11.27
CA ILE A 31 2.23 -8.78 -10.94
C ILE A 31 1.26 -9.79 -10.32
N THR A 32 0.42 -9.35 -9.38
CA THR A 32 -0.42 -10.26 -8.57
C THR A 32 -1.71 -10.67 -9.26
N ALA A 33 -2.33 -9.80 -10.07
CA ALA A 33 -3.67 -10.05 -10.61
C ALA A 33 -3.70 -10.17 -12.14
N TRP A 34 -2.74 -9.58 -12.85
CA TRP A 34 -2.85 -9.37 -14.30
C TRP A 34 -1.69 -9.89 -15.15
N SER A 35 -0.66 -10.48 -14.53
CA SER A 35 0.58 -10.90 -15.19
C SER A 35 0.37 -11.84 -16.39
N ASN A 36 -0.72 -12.63 -16.37
CA ASN A 36 -1.10 -13.55 -17.44
C ASN A 36 -2.26 -13.05 -18.34
N ARG A 37 -2.80 -11.84 -18.09
CA ARG A 37 -4.01 -11.31 -18.74
C ARG A 37 -3.81 -9.87 -19.20
N LEU A 38 -2.77 -9.65 -19.98
CA LEU A 38 -2.33 -8.32 -20.39
C LEU A 38 -3.39 -7.56 -21.22
N ASP A 39 -4.13 -8.25 -22.07
CA ASP A 39 -5.19 -7.64 -22.89
C ASP A 39 -6.38 -7.15 -22.05
N GLU A 40 -6.79 -7.94 -21.05
CA GLU A 40 -7.82 -7.53 -20.09
C GLU A 40 -7.32 -6.36 -19.24
N TRP A 41 -6.09 -6.44 -18.74
CA TRP A 41 -5.47 -5.38 -17.96
C TRP A 41 -5.53 -4.04 -18.66
N ILE A 42 -5.09 -3.96 -19.93
CA ILE A 42 -5.10 -2.70 -20.70
C ILE A 42 -6.50 -2.08 -20.74
N SER A 43 -7.54 -2.91 -20.82
CA SER A 43 -8.94 -2.46 -20.84
C SER A 43 -9.40 -1.91 -19.48
N TYR A 44 -8.88 -2.43 -18.37
CA TYR A 44 -9.21 -2.00 -17.01
C TYR A 44 -8.27 -0.93 -16.44
N ILE A 45 -7.09 -0.71 -17.03
CA ILE A 45 -6.09 0.29 -16.58
C ILE A 45 -6.72 1.63 -16.19
N PRO A 46 -7.61 2.26 -17.00
CA PRO A 46 -8.15 3.57 -16.66
C PRO A 46 -8.95 3.56 -15.34
N TRP A 47 -9.75 2.53 -15.11
CA TRP A 47 -10.53 2.38 -13.88
C TRP A 47 -9.61 2.14 -12.69
N ILE A 48 -8.64 1.25 -12.86
CA ILE A 48 -7.64 0.91 -11.86
C ILE A 48 -6.79 2.12 -11.49
N PHE A 49 -6.50 2.99 -12.46
CA PHE A 49 -5.81 4.25 -12.26
C PHE A 49 -6.58 5.17 -11.32
N PHE A 50 -7.83 5.50 -11.64
CA PHE A 50 -8.65 6.39 -10.79
C PHE A 50 -8.85 5.82 -9.40
N TYR A 51 -9.00 4.50 -9.33
CA TYR A 51 -9.22 3.78 -8.10
C TYR A 51 -8.03 3.89 -7.13
N TYR A 52 -6.85 3.49 -7.56
CA TYR A 52 -5.65 3.57 -6.71
C TYR A 52 -5.23 5.00 -6.46
N PHE A 53 -5.40 5.89 -7.43
CA PHE A 53 -5.15 7.31 -7.22
C PHE A 53 -6.00 7.86 -6.07
N GLY A 54 -7.29 7.50 -6.01
CA GLY A 54 -8.17 7.86 -4.89
C GLY A 54 -7.67 7.37 -3.54
N ILE A 55 -7.30 6.08 -3.44
CA ILE A 55 -6.73 5.49 -2.22
C ILE A 55 -5.46 6.24 -1.78
N ILE A 56 -4.55 6.48 -2.72
CA ILE A 56 -3.27 7.14 -2.45
C ILE A 56 -3.47 8.58 -1.99
N VAL A 57 -4.42 9.32 -2.59
CA VAL A 57 -4.76 10.68 -2.17
C VAL A 57 -5.37 10.67 -0.77
N ILE A 58 -6.24 9.70 -0.44
CA ILE A 58 -6.78 9.56 0.93
C ILE A 58 -5.63 9.37 1.93
N PHE A 59 -4.69 8.48 1.65
CA PHE A 59 -3.53 8.28 2.51
C PHE A 59 -2.61 9.51 2.56
N ASP A 60 -2.36 10.18 1.44
CA ASP A 60 -1.58 11.44 1.41
C ASP A 60 -2.19 12.49 2.34
N LEU A 61 -3.51 12.68 2.27
CA LEU A 61 -4.24 13.58 3.16
C LEU A 61 -4.07 13.15 4.62
N ILE A 62 -4.20 11.85 4.92
CA ILE A 62 -4.04 11.33 6.27
C ILE A 62 -2.61 11.52 6.80
N PHE A 63 -1.58 11.34 5.97
CA PHE A 63 -0.19 11.41 6.41
C PHE A 63 0.32 12.82 6.56
N PHE A 64 -0.05 13.70 5.65
CA PHE A 64 0.55 15.03 5.56
C PHE A 64 -0.35 16.14 6.09
N LYS A 65 -1.68 15.95 6.18
CA LYS A 65 -2.56 16.91 6.86
C LYS A 65 -2.86 16.58 8.31
N THR A 66 -2.70 15.33 8.74
CA THR A 66 -2.99 14.91 10.12
C THR A 66 -1.74 14.47 10.88
N THR A 67 -1.61 14.87 12.14
CA THR A 67 -0.53 14.49 13.06
C THR A 67 -0.72 13.07 13.62
N PHE A 68 -1.22 12.14 12.81
CA PHE A 68 -1.54 10.80 13.28
C PHE A 68 -0.27 10.01 13.62
N SER A 69 -0.35 9.26 14.71
CA SER A 69 0.68 8.30 15.06
C SER A 69 0.63 7.11 14.11
N PHE A 70 1.76 6.43 13.93
CA PHE A 70 1.88 5.25 13.06
C PHE A 70 0.81 4.18 13.36
N LYS A 71 0.49 3.98 14.65
CA LYS A 71 -0.56 3.05 15.10
C LYS A 71 -1.95 3.42 14.57
N LYS A 72 -2.29 4.72 14.56
CA LYS A 72 -3.59 5.20 14.04
C LYS A 72 -3.68 5.01 12.54
N VAL A 73 -2.60 5.31 11.81
CA VAL A 73 -2.53 5.04 10.37
C VAL A 73 -2.70 3.57 10.08
N PHE A 74 -2.01 2.70 10.81
CA PHE A 74 -2.13 1.25 10.63
C PHE A 74 -3.56 0.76 10.90
N ALA A 75 -4.22 1.28 11.94
CA ALA A 75 -5.62 0.99 12.20
C ALA A 75 -6.56 1.46 11.07
N ILE A 76 -6.32 2.66 10.52
CA ILE A 76 -7.07 3.18 9.36
C ILE A 76 -6.85 2.30 8.13
N LEU A 77 -5.61 1.85 7.90
CA LEU A 77 -5.28 0.93 6.82
C LEU A 77 -6.09 -0.36 6.95
N ILE A 78 -6.07 -1.01 8.12
CA ILE A 78 -6.87 -2.23 8.36
C ILE A 78 -8.36 -1.94 8.14
N PHE A 79 -8.85 -0.82 8.64
CA PHE A 79 -10.26 -0.46 8.53
C PHE A 79 -10.69 -0.17 7.08
N LEU A 80 -9.86 0.48 6.26
CA LEU A 80 -10.16 0.77 4.86
C LEU A 80 -10.00 -0.45 3.96
N MET A 81 -9.02 -1.30 4.26
CA MET A 81 -8.69 -2.49 3.48
C MET A 81 -9.87 -3.46 3.37
N TYR A 82 -10.53 -3.83 4.46
CA TYR A 82 -11.61 -4.83 4.40
C TYR A 82 -12.85 -4.38 3.62
N PRO A 83 -13.43 -3.19 3.86
CA PRO A 83 -14.53 -2.69 3.03
C PRO A 83 -14.14 -2.59 1.56
N ILE A 84 -12.90 -2.20 1.27
CA ILE A 84 -12.41 -2.13 -0.11
C ILE A 84 -12.40 -3.52 -0.74
N GLU A 85 -11.77 -4.50 -0.10
CA GLU A 85 -11.68 -5.85 -0.63
C GLU A 85 -13.05 -6.53 -0.77
N ILE A 86 -13.95 -6.30 0.18
CA ILE A 86 -15.29 -6.89 0.18
C ILE A 86 -16.20 -6.23 -0.85
N LEU A 87 -16.26 -4.90 -0.86
CA LEU A 87 -17.23 -4.16 -1.69
C LEU A 87 -16.79 -4.04 -3.14
N LEU A 88 -15.48 -3.93 -3.39
CA LEU A 88 -14.97 -3.56 -4.70
C LEU A 88 -14.32 -4.73 -5.42
N PHE A 89 -13.58 -5.57 -4.68
CA PHE A 89 -12.96 -6.77 -5.26
C PHE A 89 -13.84 -8.01 -5.11
N SER A 90 -15.02 -7.87 -4.48
CA SER A 90 -15.95 -8.98 -4.22
C SER A 90 -15.26 -10.20 -3.62
N ASN A 91 -14.25 -9.96 -2.77
CA ASN A 91 -13.33 -11.00 -2.32
C ASN A 91 -13.97 -11.84 -1.21
N THR A 92 -14.72 -12.87 -1.62
CA THR A 92 -15.48 -13.73 -0.69
C THR A 92 -14.60 -14.58 0.22
N LEU A 93 -13.28 -14.69 -0.06
CA LEU A 93 -12.34 -15.41 0.79
C LEU A 93 -12.25 -14.81 2.21
N ILE A 94 -12.53 -13.52 2.35
CA ILE A 94 -12.58 -12.82 3.63
C ILE A 94 -13.82 -13.24 4.45
N LEU A 95 -14.87 -13.74 3.79
CA LEU A 95 -16.07 -14.23 4.47
C LEU A 95 -15.96 -15.70 4.89
N ASN A 96 -14.93 -16.41 4.45
CA ASN A 96 -14.67 -17.80 4.82
C ASN A 96 -13.73 -17.87 6.03
N ILE A 97 -14.22 -18.39 7.16
CA ILE A 97 -13.47 -18.46 8.43
C ILE A 97 -12.11 -19.18 8.30
N GLY A 98 -12.00 -20.20 7.43
CA GLY A 98 -10.77 -20.97 7.25
C GLY A 98 -9.70 -20.23 6.45
N TRP A 99 -10.11 -19.34 5.56
CA TRP A 99 -9.21 -18.55 4.71
C TRP A 99 -9.05 -17.11 5.20
N PHE A 100 -9.88 -16.65 6.13
CA PHE A 100 -9.86 -15.30 6.67
C PHE A 100 -8.49 -14.94 7.24
N LEU A 101 -7.91 -15.79 8.10
CA LEU A 101 -6.65 -15.46 8.76
C LEU A 101 -5.45 -15.42 7.77
N PRO A 102 -5.21 -16.46 6.93
CA PRO A 102 -4.15 -16.39 5.92
C PRO A 102 -4.29 -15.19 4.97
N HIS A 103 -5.51 -14.93 4.52
CA HIS A 103 -5.78 -13.85 3.57
C HIS A 103 -5.65 -12.46 4.23
N SER A 104 -6.12 -12.32 5.47
CA SER A 104 -5.94 -11.08 6.24
C SER A 104 -4.47 -10.74 6.42
N ILE A 105 -3.63 -11.74 6.69
CA ILE A 105 -2.19 -11.53 6.83
C ILE A 105 -1.60 -11.08 5.48
N GLN A 106 -1.98 -11.73 4.38
CA GLN A 106 -1.55 -11.34 3.04
C GLN A 106 -1.97 -9.90 2.70
N LEU A 107 -3.24 -9.56 2.92
CA LEU A 107 -3.79 -8.23 2.65
C LEU A 107 -3.10 -7.14 3.47
N VAL A 108 -2.99 -7.32 4.79
CA VAL A 108 -2.29 -6.37 5.68
C VAL A 108 -0.87 -6.14 5.20
N SER A 109 -0.25 -7.16 4.62
CA SER A 109 1.12 -7.07 4.18
C SER A 109 1.29 -6.37 2.85
N ILE A 110 0.42 -6.65 1.86
CA ILE A 110 0.38 -5.94 0.58
C ILE A 110 0.03 -4.47 0.83
N TRP A 111 -1.06 -4.20 1.53
CA TRP A 111 -1.50 -2.84 1.86
C TRP A 111 -0.45 -2.12 2.70
N GLY A 112 0.10 -2.78 3.71
CA GLY A 112 1.17 -2.24 4.55
C GLY A 112 2.40 -1.86 3.72
N PHE A 113 2.82 -2.71 2.79
CA PHE A 113 3.89 -2.40 1.85
C PHE A 113 3.56 -1.15 1.03
N LEU A 114 2.40 -1.15 0.37
CA LEU A 114 1.97 -0.08 -0.54
C LEU A 114 1.78 1.28 0.15
N VAL A 115 1.46 1.28 1.43
CA VAL A 115 1.23 2.51 2.20
C VAL A 115 2.50 2.99 2.90
N PHE A 116 3.23 2.10 3.56
CA PHE A 116 4.34 2.49 4.43
C PHE A 116 5.69 2.54 3.73
N VAL A 117 5.93 1.78 2.66
CA VAL A 117 7.21 1.85 1.92
C VAL A 117 7.39 3.17 1.19
N PRO A 118 6.40 3.70 0.44
CA PRO A 118 6.52 5.04 -0.16
C PRO A 118 6.76 6.12 0.90
N LEU A 119 6.05 6.02 2.04
CA LEU A 119 6.21 6.94 3.16
C LEU A 119 7.62 6.84 3.77
N TRP A 120 8.17 5.63 3.90
CA TRP A 120 9.54 5.39 4.39
C TRP A 120 10.62 5.96 3.46
N ILE A 121 10.40 5.87 2.15
CA ILE A 121 11.32 6.45 1.14
C ILE A 121 11.39 7.97 1.27
N ILE A 122 10.27 8.62 1.61
CA ILE A 122 10.15 10.09 1.57
C ILE A 122 10.38 10.73 2.94
N GLN A 123 9.90 10.12 4.01
CA GLN A 123 10.01 10.64 5.37
C GLN A 123 11.02 9.87 6.20
N LYS A 124 12.04 10.58 6.68
CA LYS A 124 13.03 10.03 7.63
C LYS A 124 12.39 9.51 8.92
N ARG A 125 11.23 10.03 9.35
CA ARG A 125 10.55 9.63 10.60
C ARG A 125 10.13 8.16 10.62
N VAL A 126 9.83 7.58 9.47
CA VAL A 126 9.49 6.14 9.36
C VAL A 126 10.77 5.30 9.31
N ARG A 127 11.94 5.90 9.02
CA ARG A 127 13.23 5.21 8.94
C ARG A 127 13.64 4.57 10.26
N ASP A 128 13.23 5.16 11.37
CA ASP A 128 13.45 4.60 12.71
C ASP A 128 12.62 3.32 12.97
N ASN A 129 11.59 3.07 12.15
CA ASN A 129 10.73 1.88 12.22
C ASN A 129 11.04 0.86 11.10
N TRP A 130 12.30 0.76 10.67
CA TRP A 130 12.73 -0.11 9.57
C TRP A 130 12.32 -1.58 9.73
N LYS A 131 12.18 -2.08 10.96
CA LYS A 131 11.73 -3.45 11.24
C LYS A 131 10.32 -3.74 10.71
N LEU A 132 9.42 -2.77 10.79
CA LEU A 132 8.05 -2.89 10.26
C LEU A 132 8.04 -2.86 8.74
N VAL A 133 8.88 -2.02 8.14
CA VAL A 133 9.07 -1.99 6.69
C VAL A 133 9.63 -3.33 6.20
N LEU A 134 10.61 -3.89 6.92
CA LEU A 134 11.17 -5.20 6.61
C LEU A 134 10.12 -6.31 6.70
N PHE A 135 9.27 -6.25 7.74
CA PHE A 135 8.13 -7.16 7.87
C PHE A 135 7.25 -7.08 6.62
N PHE A 136 6.82 -5.90 6.19
CA PHE A 136 6.00 -5.74 4.98
C PHE A 136 6.71 -6.17 3.68
N LEU A 137 8.02 -5.92 3.57
CA LEU A 137 8.82 -6.33 2.41
C LEU A 137 8.92 -7.84 2.24
N ILE A 138 9.02 -8.59 3.34
CA ILE A 138 9.11 -10.06 3.33
C ILE A 138 7.86 -10.71 2.70
N TRP A 139 6.73 -10.02 2.73
CA TRP A 139 5.48 -10.55 2.19
C TRP A 139 5.36 -10.45 0.68
N ILE A 140 6.17 -9.63 0.01
CA ILE A 140 6.20 -9.60 -1.47
C ILE A 140 6.66 -10.95 -2.03
N PRO A 141 7.83 -11.51 -1.65
CA PRO A 141 8.23 -12.83 -2.13
C PRO A 141 7.30 -13.94 -1.63
N LEU A 142 6.74 -13.82 -0.43
CA LEU A 142 5.75 -14.77 0.10
C LEU A 142 4.46 -14.77 -0.72
N GLY A 143 3.94 -13.58 -1.06
CA GLY A 143 2.78 -13.40 -1.94
C GLY A 143 3.04 -13.89 -3.36
N PHE A 144 4.23 -13.64 -3.90
CA PHE A 144 4.64 -14.17 -5.20
C PHE A 144 4.68 -15.70 -5.20
N VAL A 145 5.27 -16.31 -4.17
CA VAL A 145 5.28 -17.78 -3.99
C VAL A 145 3.84 -18.31 -3.93
N MET A 146 2.97 -17.73 -3.10
CA MET A 146 1.57 -18.15 -3.00
C MET A 146 0.84 -18.03 -4.34
N ALA A 147 1.01 -16.92 -5.06
CA ALA A 147 0.40 -16.72 -6.38
C ALA A 147 0.86 -17.78 -7.40
N VAL A 148 2.15 -18.12 -7.43
CA VAL A 148 2.72 -19.13 -8.34
C VAL A 148 2.25 -20.54 -8.00
N PHE A 149 2.09 -20.88 -6.72
CA PHE A 149 1.65 -22.22 -6.30
C PHE A 149 0.13 -22.40 -6.34
N MET A 150 -0.64 -21.32 -6.40
CA MET A 150 -2.11 -21.34 -6.47
C MET A 150 -2.67 -21.07 -7.87
N SER A 151 -1.84 -20.67 -8.84
CA SER A 151 -2.17 -20.57 -10.28
C SER A 151 -1.96 -21.89 -11.00
#